data_AF-A0A094G8M8-F1
#
_entry.id   AF-A0A094G8M8-F1
#
_cell.length_a   1.000
_cell.length_b   1.000
_cell.length_c   1.000
_cell.angle_alpha   90.00
_cell.angle_beta   90.00
_cell.angle_gamma   90.00
#
_symmetry.space_group_name_H-M   'P 1'
#
loop_
_entity.id
_entity.type
_entity.pdbx_description
1 polymer ?
#
loop_
_entity_poly.entity_id
_entity_poly.type
_entity_poly.pdbx_seq_one_letter_code
_entity_poly.pdbx_strand_id
1 'polypeptide(L)'
;MDEFRELFLRHGPGHVVASFIQREQRRLDLGSLLEETFRRIDLGPRDLVCRQGAYVSPEVEFLLRHGAFFHPEREDILLEDTYRHIELGPLEFKRRAGACLSPEVEFLLIQGASFQDVPCGLSQLVENTKAYLRQSGQNQGNFFLQQAVQNNIHNGWRSLLGKVYNSHLESVDSEILCHIVRLTSTHQDEIKIYTTQTQVRKDGILWPPVALRRKDDSLINASIVELRGRSSGVDEVTIRVQGKEIKALRPLLQARSSYFKKFIDDNPKKTSFDIDELYKPLFDTGGLYKTIRFVLLYAQSEPRDVTLWSGFRHCGSRQTTERTLDELVDILYAASAFEMADLLGAVAQHIVKHGVSFIYSKNAQEIKDIAKEVNASILERYCDTFIATNLRTFTLFPSLPVELRMNIWRQMASQPQLVLAPSLDGNSGIRKLGTPSHIARILKVCRESNAEIQQFWGRPSLDGINFKFDIIWLHSRYVPQSMDIESSLKGARYCATPAPDPSLDSEWELGVDKIIKCCPHVEVLYLATTIVSHNDEIEYCRKFINREPRTIVEARRWIEESAHQRIRELRRDLQLELPKELREELPDCSTLPRIMLIDEKEIMRYIRVDFAVR
;
A
#
# COMPACT_ATOMS: atom_id res chain seq x y z
N MET A 1 33.06 -0.24 43.10
CA MET A 1 31.98 0.78 43.18
C MET A 1 32.36 1.91 44.12
N ASP A 2 32.77 1.64 45.37
CA ASP A 2 33.11 2.69 46.34
C ASP A 2 34.31 3.56 45.94
N GLU A 3 35.38 2.95 45.39
CA GLU A 3 36.54 3.69 44.86
C GLU A 3 36.17 4.64 43.71
N PHE A 4 35.25 4.22 42.83
CA PHE A 4 34.74 5.08 41.77
C PHE A 4 33.93 6.24 42.33
N ARG A 5 33.04 5.98 43.29
CA ARG A 5 32.19 7.01 43.91
C ARG A 5 33.04 8.07 44.61
N GLU A 6 34.06 7.66 45.36
CA GLU A 6 34.99 8.59 46.01
C GLU A 6 35.76 9.42 44.99
N LEU A 7 36.26 8.79 43.93
CA LEU A 7 37.01 9.44 42.86
C LEU A 7 36.14 10.41 42.04
N PHE A 8 34.87 10.04 41.78
CA PHE A 8 33.90 10.88 41.09
C PHE A 8 33.46 12.09 41.93
N LEU A 9 33.22 11.88 43.24
CA LEU A 9 32.91 12.96 44.17
C LEU A 9 34.07 13.94 44.35
N ARG A 10 35.31 13.44 44.38
CA ARG A 10 36.50 14.26 44.64
C ARG A 10 36.98 15.03 43.42
N HIS A 11 36.87 14.47 42.23
CA HIS A 11 37.44 15.05 41.00
C HIS A 11 36.39 15.53 39.99
N GLY A 12 35.11 15.17 40.14
CA GLY A 12 34.05 15.52 39.21
C GLY A 12 34.21 14.90 37.82
N PRO A 13 33.35 15.25 36.85
CA PRO A 13 33.44 14.76 35.47
C PRO A 13 34.69 15.33 34.78
N GLY A 14 35.75 14.51 34.67
CA GLY A 14 37.04 14.96 34.15
C GLY A 14 38.00 13.83 33.78
N HIS A 15 39.21 14.19 33.29
CA HIS A 15 40.18 13.25 32.71
C HIS A 15 40.61 12.13 33.68
N VAL A 16 40.73 12.44 34.98
CA VAL A 16 41.12 11.46 36.01
C VAL A 16 40.07 10.35 36.14
N VAL A 17 38.79 10.74 36.18
CA VAL A 17 37.66 9.79 36.21
C VAL A 17 37.55 9.02 34.90
N ALA A 18 37.69 9.71 33.75
CA ALA A 18 37.62 9.08 32.43
C ALA A 18 38.67 7.97 32.28
N SER A 19 39.91 8.25 32.72
CA SER A 19 41.01 7.29 32.71
C SER A 19 40.73 6.07 33.59
N PHE A 20 40.11 6.28 34.75
CA PHE A 20 39.69 5.20 35.64
C PHE A 20 38.58 4.34 35.03
N ILE A 21 37.56 4.96 34.43
CA ILE A 21 36.47 4.25 33.72
C ILE A 21 37.05 3.38 32.61
N GLN A 22 37.97 3.92 31.80
CA GLN A 22 38.59 3.17 30.71
C GLN A 22 39.39 1.96 31.23
N ARG A 23 40.08 2.10 32.37
CA ARG A 23 40.86 1.02 32.98
C ARG A 23 39.97 -0.09 33.57
N GLU A 24 38.88 0.28 34.24
CA GLU A 24 38.03 -0.65 35.00
C GLU A 24 36.70 -0.97 34.29
N GLN A 25 36.56 -0.65 33.00
CA GLN A 25 35.31 -0.70 32.25
C GLN A 25 34.55 -2.04 32.37
N ARG A 26 35.28 -3.17 32.46
CA ARG A 26 34.69 -4.51 32.59
C ARG A 26 34.22 -4.87 33.99
N ARG A 27 34.65 -4.12 35.01
CA ARG A 27 34.36 -4.36 36.43
C ARG A 27 33.39 -3.33 37.01
N LEU A 28 33.20 -2.20 36.34
CA LEU A 28 32.26 -1.16 36.72
C LEU A 28 30.88 -1.45 36.15
N ASP A 29 29.89 -1.49 37.03
CA ASP A 29 28.49 -1.39 36.63
C ASP A 29 28.15 0.08 36.36
N LEU A 30 28.55 0.55 35.18
CA LEU A 30 28.31 1.93 34.74
C LEU A 30 26.82 2.24 34.61
N GLY A 31 25.96 1.23 34.35
CA GLY A 31 24.51 1.40 34.28
C GLY A 31 23.90 1.74 35.63
N SER A 32 24.24 0.98 36.67
CA SER A 32 23.79 1.30 38.04
C SER A 32 24.36 2.63 38.56
N LEU A 33 25.60 2.99 38.20
CA LEU A 33 26.18 4.30 38.54
C LEU A 33 25.45 5.46 37.86
N LEU A 34 25.10 5.29 36.58
CA LEU A 34 24.34 6.29 35.81
C LEU A 34 22.96 6.51 36.45
N GLU A 35 22.25 5.43 36.76
CA GLU A 35 20.95 5.49 37.44
C GLU A 35 21.03 6.20 38.79
N GLU A 36 21.96 5.81 39.65
CA GLU A 36 22.14 6.42 40.96
C GLU A 36 22.43 7.92 40.84
N THR A 37 23.29 8.28 39.88
CA THR A 37 23.66 9.68 39.61
C THR A 37 22.45 10.49 39.14
N PHE A 38 21.66 9.94 38.20
CA PHE A 38 20.43 10.57 37.71
C PHE A 38 19.39 10.77 38.83
N ARG A 39 19.10 9.72 39.63
CA ARG A 39 18.16 9.80 40.75
C ARG A 39 18.59 10.83 41.81
N ARG A 40 19.89 10.92 42.08
CA ARG A 40 20.42 11.82 43.11
C ARG A 40 20.45 13.29 42.65
N ILE A 41 20.83 13.53 41.40
CA ILE A 41 21.13 14.88 40.90
C ILE A 41 19.94 15.44 40.12
N ASP A 42 19.45 14.72 39.12
CA ASP A 42 18.44 15.21 38.18
C ASP A 42 17.00 15.05 38.73
N LEU A 43 16.76 14.03 39.57
CA LEU A 43 15.50 13.84 40.31
C LEU A 43 15.50 14.39 41.75
N GLY A 44 16.62 14.95 42.22
CA GLY A 44 16.76 15.46 43.59
C GLY A 44 16.17 16.87 43.82
N PRO A 45 16.26 17.41 45.07
CA PRO A 45 15.80 18.76 45.42
C PRO A 45 16.51 19.85 44.61
N ARG A 46 15.77 20.80 44.03
CA ARG A 46 16.30 21.76 43.04
C ARG A 46 16.53 23.15 43.59
N ASP A 47 17.81 23.55 43.67
CA ASP A 47 18.21 24.96 43.71
C ASP A 47 18.92 25.42 42.42
N LEU A 48 19.46 24.49 41.60
CA LEU A 48 20.50 24.83 40.60
C LEU A 48 20.53 24.02 39.28
N VAL A 49 19.51 23.26 38.90
CA VAL A 49 19.61 22.40 37.69
C VAL A 49 18.67 22.82 36.57
N CYS A 50 19.23 23.61 35.65
CA CYS A 50 19.21 23.42 34.20
C CYS A 50 19.84 24.68 33.57
N ARG A 51 21.10 24.58 33.10
CA ARG A 51 21.63 25.59 32.17
C ARG A 51 20.71 25.64 30.95
N GLN A 52 20.47 26.81 30.38
CA GLN A 52 19.69 26.94 29.14
C GLN A 52 20.24 25.97 28.07
N GLY A 53 19.46 24.93 27.73
CA GLY A 53 19.76 24.01 26.62
C GLY A 53 20.29 22.62 26.95
N ALA A 54 20.51 22.24 28.23
CA ALA A 54 20.90 20.88 28.60
C ALA A 54 19.68 20.01 29.00
N TYR A 55 19.73 18.72 28.66
CA TYR A 55 18.68 17.74 28.97
C TYR A 55 18.86 17.06 30.35
N VAL A 56 20.10 16.93 30.82
CA VAL A 56 20.51 16.30 32.09
C VAL A 56 21.77 16.97 32.64
N SER A 57 22.13 16.65 33.88
CA SER A 57 23.35 17.11 34.55
C SER A 57 24.65 16.76 33.79
N PRO A 58 25.72 17.58 33.90
CA PRO A 58 27.03 17.29 33.31
C PRO A 58 27.61 15.93 33.75
N GLU A 59 27.28 15.49 34.96
CA GLU A 59 27.67 14.21 35.53
C GLU A 59 27.04 13.03 34.77
N VAL A 60 25.73 13.11 34.49
CA VAL A 60 25.02 12.09 33.69
C VAL A 60 25.52 12.11 32.24
N GLU A 61 25.68 13.29 31.63
CA GLU A 61 26.20 13.42 30.28
C GLU A 61 27.62 12.83 30.15
N PHE A 62 28.47 13.06 31.15
CA PHE A 62 29.82 12.51 31.21
C PHE A 62 29.81 10.98 31.24
N LEU A 63 28.96 10.36 32.07
CA LEU A 63 28.87 8.90 32.16
C LEU A 63 28.41 8.27 30.84
N LEU A 64 27.40 8.85 30.18
CA LEU A 64 26.90 8.40 28.87
C LEU A 64 27.99 8.44 27.80
N ARG A 65 28.76 9.54 27.73
CA ARG A 65 29.87 9.68 26.77
C ARG A 65 30.97 8.63 26.96
N HIS A 66 31.08 8.04 28.15
CA HIS A 66 32.04 6.99 28.47
C HIS A 66 31.44 5.57 28.45
N GLY A 67 30.28 5.41 27.79
CA GLY A 67 29.69 4.11 27.51
C GLY A 67 28.76 3.59 28.60
N ALA A 68 28.36 4.42 29.57
CA ALA A 68 27.21 4.11 30.41
C ALA A 68 25.91 4.21 29.58
N PHE A 69 24.94 3.38 29.92
CA PHE A 69 23.59 3.43 29.37
C PHE A 69 22.62 2.96 30.45
N PHE A 70 21.36 3.38 30.39
CA PHE A 70 20.37 2.84 31.31
C PHE A 70 20.01 1.43 30.89
N HIS A 71 19.89 0.52 31.85
CA HIS A 71 19.42 -0.81 31.52
C HIS A 71 17.96 -0.74 31.04
N PRO A 72 17.59 -1.43 29.94
CA PRO A 72 16.21 -1.41 29.43
C PRO A 72 15.17 -1.76 30.49
N GLU A 73 15.50 -2.65 31.44
CA GLU A 73 14.63 -3.04 32.56
C GLU A 73 14.37 -1.91 33.57
N ARG A 74 15.15 -0.82 33.54
CA ARG A 74 15.10 0.27 34.51
C ARG A 74 14.73 1.62 33.91
N GLU A 75 14.86 1.79 32.60
CA GLU A 75 14.49 3.01 31.87
C GLU A 75 13.04 3.42 32.11
N ASP A 76 12.11 2.47 32.06
CA ASP A 76 10.68 2.74 32.26
C ASP A 76 10.34 3.05 33.72
N ILE A 77 11.02 2.39 34.68
CA ILE A 77 10.92 2.71 36.11
C ILE A 77 11.37 4.15 36.35
N LEU A 78 12.51 4.53 35.77
CA LEU A 78 13.05 5.87 35.88
C LEU A 78 12.11 6.88 35.23
N LEU A 79 11.56 6.59 34.05
CA LEU A 79 10.60 7.46 33.38
C LEU A 79 9.39 7.74 34.28
N GLU A 80 8.85 6.69 34.89
CA GLU A 80 7.73 6.79 35.81
C GLU A 80 8.05 7.65 37.03
N ASP A 81 9.15 7.36 37.72
CA ASP A 81 9.58 8.08 38.91
C ASP A 81 9.81 9.57 38.60
N THR A 82 10.49 9.83 37.48
CA THR A 82 10.77 11.17 36.96
C THR A 82 9.47 11.92 36.73
N TYR A 83 8.52 11.31 36.01
CA TYR A 83 7.24 11.96 35.69
C TYR A 83 6.41 12.24 36.94
N ARG A 84 6.34 11.29 37.89
CA ARG A 84 5.62 11.50 39.15
C ARG A 84 6.22 12.60 39.99
N HIS A 85 7.55 12.65 40.08
CA HIS A 85 8.22 13.59 40.96
C HIS A 85 8.29 15.00 40.38
N ILE A 86 8.55 15.11 39.07
CA ILE A 86 8.78 16.40 38.40
C ILE A 86 7.50 16.94 37.76
N GLU A 87 6.75 16.12 37.01
CA GLU A 87 5.56 16.62 36.30
C GLU A 87 4.31 16.68 37.17
N LEU A 88 4.11 15.67 38.01
CA LEU A 88 2.95 15.57 38.91
C LEU A 88 3.26 16.08 40.33
N GLY A 89 4.51 16.45 40.61
CA GLY A 89 4.96 16.95 41.90
C GLY A 89 4.58 18.41 42.19
N PRO A 90 5.03 18.96 43.33
CA PRO A 90 4.80 20.36 43.71
C PRO A 90 5.16 21.36 42.60
N LEU A 91 4.33 22.40 42.42
CA LEU A 91 4.48 23.46 41.41
C LEU A 91 5.79 24.27 41.51
N GLU A 92 6.56 24.08 42.58
CA GLU A 92 7.89 24.69 42.79
C GLU A 92 8.96 24.12 41.86
N PHE A 93 8.72 22.96 41.23
CA PHE A 93 9.52 22.46 40.12
C PHE A 93 9.31 23.36 38.88
N LYS A 94 10.15 24.40 38.76
CA LYS A 94 10.09 25.35 37.64
C LYS A 94 10.30 24.62 36.31
N ARG A 95 9.21 24.48 35.54
CA ARG A 95 9.29 24.15 34.11
C ARG A 95 10.07 25.23 33.37
N ARG A 96 10.83 24.84 32.35
CA ARG A 96 11.33 25.80 31.35
C ARG A 96 10.11 26.44 30.69
N ALA A 97 10.06 27.77 30.62
CA ALA A 97 8.99 28.47 29.93
C ALA A 97 8.87 27.95 28.48
N GLY A 98 7.72 27.36 28.14
CA GLY A 98 7.43 26.81 26.81
C GLY A 98 7.80 25.34 26.55
N ALA A 99 8.33 24.59 27.52
CA ALA A 99 8.58 23.16 27.35
C ALA A 99 7.36 22.31 27.79
N CYS A 100 6.93 21.38 26.94
CA CYS A 100 5.88 20.40 27.26
C CYS A 100 6.28 19.45 28.39
N LEU A 101 7.58 19.14 28.44
CA LEU A 101 8.19 18.16 29.30
C LEU A 101 9.34 18.82 30.04
N SER A 102 9.58 18.34 31.25
CA SER A 102 10.87 18.47 31.91
C SER A 102 11.94 17.82 31.03
N PRO A 103 13.12 18.47 30.91
CA PRO A 103 14.19 17.97 30.05
C PRO A 103 14.60 16.52 30.35
N GLU A 104 14.46 16.08 31.60
CA GLU A 104 14.80 14.74 32.09
C GLU A 104 13.83 13.68 31.57
N VAL A 105 12.54 14.02 31.52
CA VAL A 105 11.53 13.17 30.91
C VAL A 105 11.78 13.04 29.41
N GLU A 106 12.03 14.17 28.72
CA GLU A 106 12.33 14.17 27.29
C GLU A 106 13.59 13.33 27.00
N PHE A 107 14.60 13.44 27.86
CA PHE A 107 15.83 12.67 27.77
C PHE A 107 15.59 11.16 27.87
N LEU A 108 14.85 10.70 28.88
CA LEU A 108 14.56 9.26 29.05
C LEU A 108 13.77 8.70 27.87
N LEU A 109 12.83 9.48 27.31
CA LEU A 109 12.15 9.10 26.09
C LEU A 109 13.12 8.94 24.91
N ILE A 110 14.04 9.89 24.71
CA ILE A 110 15.07 9.82 23.67
C ILE A 110 15.95 8.57 23.84
N GLN A 111 16.19 8.11 25.08
CA GLN A 111 16.95 6.88 25.33
C GLN A 111 16.19 5.59 24.98
N GLY A 112 14.86 5.63 24.86
CA GLY A 112 14.03 4.49 24.48
C GLY A 112 12.88 4.19 25.43
N ALA A 113 12.79 4.88 26.57
CA ALA A 113 11.75 4.65 27.56
C ALA A 113 10.34 4.91 27.02
N SER A 114 9.36 4.23 27.60
CA SER A 114 7.98 4.19 27.11
C SER A 114 6.96 4.09 28.23
N PHE A 115 5.97 4.98 28.25
CA PHE A 115 4.82 4.87 29.16
C PHE A 115 3.92 3.67 28.89
N GLN A 116 4.09 2.98 27.77
CA GLN A 116 3.39 1.73 27.57
C GLN A 116 3.90 0.64 28.53
N ASP A 117 5.15 0.73 28.93
CA ASP A 117 5.90 -0.35 29.58
C ASP A 117 6.22 -0.05 31.06
N VAL A 118 5.68 1.05 31.60
CA VAL A 118 5.93 1.49 32.98
C VAL A 118 5.36 0.57 34.08
N PRO A 119 6.17 0.35 35.13
CA PRO A 119 5.88 -0.21 36.44
C PRO A 119 4.45 -0.31 36.93
N CYS A 120 4.02 0.86 37.38
CA CYS A 120 2.74 1.05 38.00
C CYS A 120 1.80 1.35 36.84
N GLY A 121 0.90 0.39 36.57
CA GLY A 121 0.05 0.40 35.39
C GLY A 121 -0.36 1.81 34.96
N LEU A 122 -0.05 2.12 33.70
CA LEU A 122 -0.34 3.37 32.99
C LEU A 122 -1.65 4.05 33.41
N SER A 123 -2.70 3.27 33.72
CA SER A 123 -3.98 3.75 34.26
C SER A 123 -3.85 4.68 35.46
N GLN A 124 -2.97 4.40 36.43
CA GLN A 124 -2.80 5.25 37.62
C GLN A 124 -2.10 6.56 37.26
N LEU A 125 -1.08 6.53 36.39
CA LEU A 125 -0.42 7.74 35.89
C LEU A 125 -1.38 8.61 35.09
N VAL A 126 -2.24 7.97 34.29
CA VAL A 126 -3.33 8.63 33.58
C VAL A 126 -4.23 9.36 34.58
N GLU A 127 -4.75 8.68 35.61
CA GLU A 127 -5.63 9.33 36.61
C GLU A 127 -4.94 10.45 37.39
N ASN A 128 -3.67 10.29 37.75
CA ASN A 128 -2.92 11.34 38.45
C ASN A 128 -2.69 12.57 37.54
N THR A 129 -2.36 12.33 36.28
CA THR A 129 -2.23 13.40 35.27
C THR A 129 -3.56 14.12 35.08
N LYS A 130 -4.67 13.37 35.04
CA LYS A 130 -6.02 13.95 34.97
C LYS A 130 -6.31 14.85 36.15
N ALA A 131 -6.07 14.36 37.38
CA ALA A 131 -6.31 15.11 38.60
C ALA A 131 -5.51 16.42 38.63
N TYR A 132 -4.23 16.35 38.26
CA TYR A 132 -3.37 17.53 38.14
C TYR A 132 -3.92 18.56 37.13
N LEU A 133 -4.28 18.13 35.92
CA LEU A 133 -4.79 19.03 34.89
C LEU A 133 -6.12 19.71 35.31
N ARG A 134 -7.01 18.99 36.02
CA ARG A 134 -8.25 19.56 36.56
C ARG A 134 -7.99 20.64 37.61
N GLN A 135 -7.04 20.40 38.52
CA GLN A 135 -6.72 21.35 39.59
C GLN A 135 -6.04 22.61 39.06
N SER A 136 -5.34 22.49 37.93
CA SER A 136 -4.47 23.55 37.43
C SER A 136 -5.08 24.47 36.36
N GLY A 137 -6.36 24.32 36.00
CA GLY A 137 -7.20 25.23 35.19
C GLY A 137 -6.51 25.85 33.95
N GLN A 138 -5.75 26.93 34.15
CA GLN A 138 -4.94 27.60 33.12
C GLN A 138 -3.90 26.68 32.44
N ASN A 139 -3.36 25.69 33.15
CA ASN A 139 -2.37 24.78 32.58
C ASN A 139 -2.97 23.70 31.66
N GLN A 140 -4.28 23.47 31.71
CA GLN A 140 -4.93 22.45 30.88
C GLN A 140 -4.89 22.81 29.39
N GLY A 141 -5.30 24.04 29.04
CA GLY A 141 -5.25 24.51 27.66
C GLY A 141 -3.82 24.64 27.13
N ASN A 142 -2.92 25.18 27.95
CA ASN A 142 -1.51 25.32 27.61
C ASN A 142 -0.84 23.95 27.39
N PHE A 143 -1.17 22.95 28.21
CA PHE A 143 -0.70 21.58 28.03
C PHE A 143 -1.07 21.04 26.65
N PHE A 144 -2.35 21.05 26.28
CA PHE A 144 -2.77 20.51 24.98
C PHE A 144 -2.25 21.30 23.78
N LEU A 145 -2.16 22.63 23.89
CA LEU A 145 -1.58 23.47 22.84
C LEU A 145 -0.10 23.20 22.65
N GLN A 146 0.67 23.08 23.73
CA GLN A 146 2.09 22.75 23.62
C GLN A 146 2.29 21.35 23.01
N GLN A 147 1.46 20.36 23.37
CA GLN A 147 1.48 19.04 22.72
C GLN A 147 1.21 19.15 21.21
N ALA A 148 0.23 19.97 20.80
CA ALA A 148 -0.10 20.21 19.40
C ALA A 148 1.02 20.93 18.62
N VAL A 149 1.73 21.87 19.28
CA VAL A 149 2.90 22.57 18.71
C VAL A 149 4.05 21.60 18.52
N GLN A 150 4.32 20.75 19.52
CA GLN A 150 5.46 19.86 19.47
C GLN A 150 5.26 18.68 18.52
N ASN A 151 4.02 18.21 18.28
CA ASN A 151 3.48 17.29 17.23
C ASN A 151 4.34 16.13 16.69
N ASN A 152 5.48 15.90 17.33
CA ASN A 152 6.53 14.91 17.14
C ASN A 152 6.84 14.35 18.53
N ILE A 153 5.80 14.17 19.33
CA ILE A 153 5.93 13.61 20.66
C ILE A 153 6.53 12.21 20.50
N HIS A 154 7.55 11.92 21.30
CA HIS A 154 8.23 10.64 21.27
C HIS A 154 7.22 9.49 21.33
N ASN A 155 7.42 8.41 20.56
CA ASN A 155 6.47 7.31 20.48
C ASN A 155 6.13 6.74 21.88
N GLY A 156 7.09 6.77 22.81
CA GLY A 156 6.92 6.36 24.20
C GLY A 156 5.85 7.14 24.99
N TRP A 157 5.38 8.29 24.51
CA TRP A 157 4.34 9.09 25.15
C TRP A 157 2.92 8.75 24.71
N ARG A 158 2.77 8.13 23.53
CA ARG A 158 1.48 7.97 22.85
C ARG A 158 0.42 7.33 23.74
N SER A 159 0.81 6.32 24.50
CA SER A 159 -0.09 5.54 25.35
C SER A 159 -0.67 6.36 26.50
N LEU A 160 0.15 7.20 27.17
CA LEU A 160 -0.30 8.11 28.22
C LEU A 160 -1.18 9.22 27.64
N LEU A 161 -0.68 9.91 26.62
CA LEU A 161 -1.40 11.04 26.04
C LEU A 161 -2.73 10.63 25.44
N GLY A 162 -2.79 9.55 24.66
CA GLY A 162 -4.06 9.11 24.06
C GLY A 162 -5.13 8.91 25.13
N LYS A 163 -4.78 8.35 26.29
CA LYS A 163 -5.70 8.12 27.41
C LYS A 163 -6.08 9.40 28.14
N VAL A 164 -5.10 10.27 28.45
CA VAL A 164 -5.35 11.55 29.11
C VAL A 164 -6.19 12.46 28.21
N TYR A 165 -5.85 12.53 26.92
CA TYR A 165 -6.52 13.33 25.91
C TYR A 165 -8.00 12.94 25.77
N ASN A 166 -8.27 11.67 25.46
CA ASN A 166 -9.63 11.16 25.29
C ASN A 166 -10.52 11.38 26.51
N SER A 167 -9.94 11.46 27.71
CA SER A 167 -10.70 11.65 28.95
C SER A 167 -10.92 13.11 29.34
N HIS A 168 -10.20 14.06 28.71
CA HIS A 168 -10.26 15.48 29.05
C HIS A 168 -10.87 16.35 27.97
N LEU A 169 -11.05 15.83 26.77
CA LEU A 169 -11.60 16.54 25.63
C LEU A 169 -12.89 17.31 25.97
N GLU A 170 -13.85 16.68 26.64
CA GLU A 170 -15.11 17.29 27.08
C GLU A 170 -14.92 18.55 27.95
N SER A 171 -13.85 18.59 28.74
CA SER A 171 -13.55 19.72 29.65
C SER A 171 -12.71 20.84 29.01
N VAL A 172 -12.17 20.63 27.80
CA VAL A 172 -11.38 21.62 27.07
C VAL A 172 -12.29 22.54 26.28
N ASP A 173 -12.03 23.85 26.30
CA ASP A 173 -12.84 24.80 25.54
C ASP A 173 -12.74 24.57 24.02
N SER A 174 -13.84 24.82 23.30
CA SER A 174 -13.94 24.63 21.85
C SER A 174 -12.94 25.48 21.08
N GLU A 175 -12.57 26.67 21.59
CA GLU A 175 -11.54 27.52 20.98
C GLU A 175 -10.15 26.83 20.98
N ILE A 176 -9.80 26.18 22.09
CA ILE A 176 -8.53 25.44 22.22
C ILE A 176 -8.52 24.25 21.26
N LEU A 177 -9.62 23.49 21.19
CA LEU A 177 -9.74 22.36 20.25
C LEU A 177 -9.60 22.84 18.79
N CYS A 178 -10.23 23.95 18.43
CA CYS A 178 -10.07 24.56 17.10
C CYS A 178 -8.62 25.00 16.85
N HIS A 179 -7.94 25.52 17.87
CA HIS A 179 -6.54 25.90 17.74
C HIS A 179 -5.62 24.69 17.54
N ILE A 180 -5.88 23.57 18.20
CA ILE A 180 -5.18 22.29 18.01
C ILE A 180 -5.36 21.78 16.58
N VAL A 181 -6.61 21.77 16.09
CA VAL A 181 -6.94 21.37 14.72
C VAL A 181 -6.19 22.25 13.72
N ARG A 182 -6.22 23.57 13.91
CA ARG A 182 -5.51 24.54 13.06
C ARG A 182 -4.00 24.31 13.03
N LEU A 183 -3.36 24.20 14.20
CA LEU A 183 -1.91 23.99 14.29
C LEU A 183 -1.51 22.68 13.61
N THR A 184 -2.20 21.58 13.91
CA THR A 184 -1.88 20.27 13.35
C THR A 184 -2.15 20.21 11.85
N SER A 185 -3.17 20.90 11.35
CA SER A 185 -3.49 20.96 9.91
C SER A 185 -2.44 21.73 9.10
N THR A 186 -1.66 22.62 9.74
CA THR A 186 -0.53 23.28 9.05
C THR A 186 0.73 22.42 8.97
N HIS A 187 0.79 21.33 9.73
CA HIS A 187 1.95 20.44 9.73
C HIS A 187 1.88 19.44 8.58
N GLN A 188 2.83 19.51 7.66
CA GLN A 188 2.98 18.50 6.61
C GLN A 188 3.71 17.25 7.14
N ASP A 189 3.31 16.08 6.64
CA ASP A 189 4.03 14.81 6.86
C ASP A 189 5.43 14.86 6.22
N GLU A 190 6.38 14.14 6.80
CA GLU A 190 7.72 13.99 6.22
C GLU A 190 7.71 12.94 5.10
N ILE A 191 8.01 13.38 3.87
CA ILE A 191 8.04 12.49 2.70
C ILE A 191 9.42 12.50 2.08
N LYS A 192 10.01 11.30 1.98
CA LYS A 192 11.27 11.07 1.30
C LYS A 192 11.02 10.39 -0.03
N ILE A 193 11.32 11.11 -1.11
CA ILE A 193 11.34 10.58 -2.48
C ILE A 193 12.78 10.20 -2.78
N TYR A 194 13.02 8.91 -2.99
CA TYR A 194 14.37 8.41 -3.27
C TYR A 194 14.68 8.59 -4.75
N THR A 195 15.86 9.14 -5.02
CA THR A 195 16.37 9.36 -6.38
C THR A 195 17.43 8.33 -6.78
N THR A 196 17.87 7.47 -5.84
CA THR A 196 18.97 6.53 -6.05
C THR A 196 18.58 5.34 -6.92
N GLN A 197 19.32 5.16 -8.02
CA GLN A 197 19.27 4.03 -8.96
C GLN A 197 19.85 2.72 -8.37
N THR A 198 19.74 2.49 -7.07
CA THR A 198 20.41 1.36 -6.39
C THR A 198 19.71 0.01 -6.62
N GLN A 199 18.59 -0.02 -7.33
CA GLN A 199 18.03 -1.27 -7.85
C GLN A 199 18.41 -1.43 -9.33
N VAL A 200 19.45 -2.23 -9.52
CA VAL A 200 19.79 -3.03 -10.72
C VAL A 200 18.73 -2.95 -11.81
N ARG A 201 19.17 -2.52 -13.00
CA ARG A 201 18.48 -2.61 -14.30
C ARG A 201 17.38 -3.67 -14.30
N LYS A 202 16.15 -3.24 -14.02
CA LYS A 202 14.94 -3.93 -14.46
C LYS A 202 14.48 -3.17 -15.69
N ASP A 203 14.40 -3.84 -16.83
CA ASP A 203 13.96 -3.23 -18.08
C ASP A 203 12.57 -2.57 -17.89
N GLY A 204 12.45 -1.26 -18.19
CA GLY A 204 11.16 -0.54 -18.20
C GLY A 204 11.12 0.81 -17.46
N ILE A 205 9.91 1.35 -17.30
CA ILE A 205 9.63 2.58 -16.54
C ILE A 205 9.79 2.32 -15.04
N LEU A 206 10.50 3.21 -14.36
CA LEU A 206 10.77 3.20 -12.93
C LEU A 206 10.00 4.32 -12.24
N TRP A 207 9.06 3.97 -11.36
CA TRP A 207 8.41 4.95 -10.49
C TRP A 207 9.29 5.24 -9.27
N PRO A 208 9.46 6.51 -8.87
CA PRO A 208 10.28 6.85 -7.71
C PRO A 208 9.82 6.12 -6.44
N PRO A 209 10.72 5.48 -5.68
CA PRO A 209 10.40 4.93 -4.38
C PRO A 209 10.07 6.07 -3.41
N VAL A 210 9.05 5.86 -2.56
CA VAL A 210 8.59 6.85 -1.59
C VAL A 210 8.56 6.23 -0.21
N ALA A 211 9.22 6.85 0.77
CA ALA A 211 9.00 6.58 2.18
C ALA A 211 8.18 7.71 2.79
N LEU A 212 7.10 7.33 3.48
CA LEU A 212 6.21 8.23 4.19
C LEU A 212 6.50 8.07 5.69
N ARG A 213 7.04 9.11 6.33
CA ARG A 213 7.11 9.17 7.79
C ARG A 213 5.93 10.01 8.27
N ARG A 214 4.94 9.30 8.79
CA ARG A 214 3.66 9.86 9.19
C ARG A 214 3.77 10.52 10.56
N LYS A 215 3.19 11.71 10.68
CA LYS A 215 2.88 12.30 11.98
C LYS A 215 1.67 11.61 12.61
N ASP A 216 1.56 11.76 13.92
CA ASP A 216 0.52 11.19 14.75
C ASP A 216 -0.76 12.05 14.65
N ASP A 217 -1.85 11.46 14.15
CA ASP A 217 -3.12 12.18 13.99
C ASP A 217 -4.06 12.03 15.19
N SER A 218 -3.66 11.31 16.24
CA SER A 218 -4.54 11.00 17.38
C SER A 218 -5.16 12.25 18.01
N LEU A 219 -4.35 13.28 18.22
CA LEU A 219 -4.75 14.55 18.83
C LEU A 219 -5.78 15.29 17.96
N ILE A 220 -5.51 15.43 16.66
CA ILE A 220 -6.41 16.12 15.73
C ILE A 220 -7.72 15.33 15.54
N ASN A 221 -7.64 14.01 15.41
CA ASN A 221 -8.82 13.15 15.22
C ASN A 221 -9.76 13.25 16.42
N ALA A 222 -9.21 13.12 17.63
CA ALA A 222 -10.03 13.16 18.82
C ALA A 222 -10.59 14.59 19.08
N SER A 223 -9.87 15.65 18.70
CA SER A 223 -10.41 17.02 18.69
C SER A 223 -11.61 17.17 17.76
N ILE A 224 -11.54 16.60 16.56
CA ILE A 224 -12.61 16.66 15.56
C ILE A 224 -13.82 15.84 16.01
N VAL A 225 -13.60 14.66 16.58
CA VAL A 225 -14.65 13.83 17.18
C VAL A 225 -15.38 14.59 18.29
N GLU A 226 -14.64 15.21 19.20
CA GLU A 226 -15.21 15.99 20.31
C GLU A 226 -15.99 17.20 19.80
N LEU A 227 -15.42 17.99 18.90
CA LEU A 227 -16.10 19.16 18.31
C LEU A 227 -17.39 18.77 17.57
N ARG A 228 -17.43 17.60 16.94
CA ARG A 228 -18.67 17.04 16.38
C ARG A 228 -19.65 16.58 17.46
N GLY A 229 -19.15 16.00 18.55
CA GLY A 229 -19.96 15.48 19.66
C GLY A 229 -20.72 16.54 20.45
N ARG A 230 -20.22 17.78 20.51
CA ARG A 230 -20.83 18.94 21.21
C ARG A 230 -22.11 19.49 20.58
N SER A 231 -22.83 18.65 19.83
CA SER A 231 -23.97 18.94 18.95
C SER A 231 -25.24 19.53 19.60
N SER A 232 -25.23 19.96 20.87
CA SER A 232 -26.37 20.66 21.47
C SER A 232 -26.24 22.19 21.31
N GLY A 233 -26.46 22.70 20.09
CA GLY A 233 -26.48 24.14 19.79
C GLY A 233 -25.63 24.54 18.57
N VAL A 234 -25.72 23.77 17.48
CA VAL A 234 -24.75 23.76 16.39
C VAL A 234 -24.63 25.11 15.66
N ASP A 235 -23.43 25.71 15.73
CA ASP A 235 -23.02 26.81 14.84
C ASP A 235 -22.73 26.24 13.43
N GLU A 236 -23.79 25.84 12.72
CA GLU A 236 -23.72 25.37 11.34
C GLU A 236 -23.71 26.56 10.37
N VAL A 237 -22.92 26.42 9.32
CA VAL A 237 -23.00 27.26 8.13
C VAL A 237 -23.45 26.43 6.95
N THR A 238 -24.28 27.04 6.10
CA THR A 238 -24.75 26.46 4.85
C THR A 238 -23.92 27.04 3.71
N ILE A 239 -23.19 26.19 3.01
CA ILE A 239 -22.46 26.55 1.81
C ILE A 239 -23.31 26.17 0.59
N ARG A 240 -23.57 27.13 -0.29
CA ARG A 240 -24.32 26.97 -1.54
C ARG A 240 -23.35 26.88 -2.71
N VAL A 241 -23.54 25.84 -3.51
CA VAL A 241 -22.76 25.56 -4.72
C VAL A 241 -23.71 25.01 -5.76
N GLN A 242 -23.79 25.66 -6.92
CA GLN A 242 -24.66 25.35 -8.05
C GLN A 242 -26.12 25.22 -7.61
N GLY A 243 -26.56 26.13 -6.75
CA GLY A 243 -27.90 26.13 -6.14
C GLY A 243 -28.17 24.99 -5.15
N LYS A 244 -27.18 24.13 -4.84
CA LYS A 244 -27.31 23.05 -3.86
C LYS A 244 -26.68 23.45 -2.52
N GLU A 245 -27.31 23.02 -1.43
CA GLU A 245 -26.90 23.36 -0.06
C GLU A 245 -26.07 22.24 0.57
N ILE A 246 -24.96 22.62 1.21
CA ILE A 246 -24.07 21.72 1.95
C ILE A 246 -23.86 22.31 3.35
N LYS A 247 -24.20 21.54 4.39
CA LYS A 247 -23.99 21.95 5.78
C LYS A 247 -22.58 21.62 6.25
N ALA A 248 -21.98 22.54 6.98
CA ALA A 248 -20.70 22.35 7.64
C ALA A 248 -20.67 23.00 9.03
N LEU A 249 -19.90 22.40 9.94
CA LEU A 249 -19.64 22.96 11.26
C LEU A 249 -18.69 24.17 11.13
N ARG A 250 -19.17 25.36 11.51
CA ARG A 250 -18.37 26.60 11.45
C ARG A 250 -17.01 26.45 12.14
N PRO A 251 -16.91 25.93 13.38
CA PRO A 251 -15.63 25.89 14.08
C PRO A 251 -14.59 25.02 13.38
N LEU A 252 -15.00 23.87 12.82
CA LEU A 252 -14.09 22.98 12.08
C LEU A 252 -13.66 23.59 10.76
N LEU A 253 -14.60 24.21 10.04
CA LEU A 253 -14.29 24.83 8.76
C LEU A 253 -13.29 25.99 8.91
N GLN A 254 -13.48 26.85 9.92
CA GLN A 254 -12.55 27.94 10.24
C GLN A 254 -11.22 27.45 10.80
N ALA A 255 -11.21 26.34 11.55
CA ALA A 255 -9.99 25.76 12.09
C ALA A 255 -9.11 25.14 10.99
N ARG A 256 -9.72 24.51 9.98
CA ARG A 256 -9.01 23.83 8.88
C ARG A 256 -8.60 24.76 7.74
N SER A 257 -9.24 25.92 7.61
CA SER A 257 -9.04 26.84 6.49
C SER A 257 -9.03 28.28 6.96
N SER A 258 -7.90 28.97 6.74
CA SER A 258 -7.79 30.41 6.96
C SER A 258 -8.66 31.22 6.01
N TYR A 259 -8.92 30.72 4.80
CA TYR A 259 -9.88 31.30 3.87
C TYR A 259 -11.29 31.32 4.48
N PHE A 260 -11.81 30.16 4.89
CA PHE A 260 -13.16 30.08 5.46
C PHE A 260 -13.27 30.83 6.79
N LYS A 261 -12.19 30.88 7.57
CA LYS A 261 -12.11 31.74 8.75
C LYS A 261 -12.42 33.19 8.40
N LYS A 262 -11.62 33.81 7.51
CA LYS A 262 -11.82 35.20 7.07
C LYS A 262 -13.21 35.40 6.47
N PHE A 263 -13.60 34.52 5.54
CA PHE A 263 -14.85 34.62 4.80
C PHE A 263 -16.10 34.62 5.70
N ILE A 264 -16.09 33.81 6.77
CA ILE A 264 -17.17 33.74 7.73
C ILE A 264 -17.08 34.87 8.77
N ASP A 265 -15.88 35.19 9.27
CA ASP A 265 -15.66 36.26 10.26
C ASP A 265 -16.03 37.64 9.70
N ASP A 266 -15.84 37.87 8.39
CA ASP A 266 -16.26 39.10 7.70
C ASP A 266 -17.80 39.24 7.63
N ASN A 267 -18.54 38.15 7.85
CA ASN A 267 -20.00 38.08 7.74
C ASN A 267 -20.65 37.31 8.90
N PRO A 268 -20.45 37.72 10.16
CA PRO A 268 -20.74 36.89 11.34
C PRO A 268 -22.24 36.58 11.54
N LYS A 269 -23.11 37.44 11.00
CA LYS A 269 -24.58 37.28 11.04
C LYS A 269 -25.11 36.36 9.93
N LYS A 270 -24.29 36.02 8.93
CA LYS A 270 -24.70 35.22 7.77
C LYS A 270 -24.51 33.74 8.09
N THR A 271 -25.55 32.96 7.85
CA THR A 271 -25.54 31.49 8.05
C THR A 271 -25.52 30.73 6.72
N SER A 272 -25.62 31.44 5.59
CA SER A 272 -25.60 30.86 4.24
C SER A 272 -24.67 31.63 3.32
N PHE A 273 -23.77 30.93 2.61
CA PHE A 273 -22.73 31.51 1.78
C PHE A 273 -22.73 30.88 0.39
N ASP A 274 -22.59 31.69 -0.65
CA ASP A 274 -22.52 31.21 -2.03
C ASP A 274 -21.06 31.22 -2.52
N ILE A 275 -20.61 30.15 -3.17
CA ILE A 275 -19.22 29.97 -3.65
C ILE A 275 -19.15 29.94 -5.19
N ASP A 276 -20.29 30.00 -5.90
CA ASP A 276 -20.34 29.81 -7.36
C ASP A 276 -19.55 30.85 -8.15
N GLU A 277 -19.42 32.08 -7.65
CA GLU A 277 -18.71 33.16 -8.34
C GLU A 277 -17.17 33.05 -8.22
N LEU A 278 -16.64 32.33 -7.22
CA LEU A 278 -15.21 32.24 -6.95
C LEU A 278 -14.47 31.19 -7.79
N TYR A 279 -15.16 30.13 -8.25
CA TYR A 279 -14.53 28.99 -8.95
C TYR A 279 -14.97 28.80 -10.40
N LYS A 280 -15.75 29.73 -10.93
CA LYS A 280 -16.25 29.71 -12.32
C LYS A 280 -15.17 29.52 -13.41
N PRO A 281 -13.89 29.96 -13.24
CA PRO A 281 -12.86 29.76 -14.26
C PRO A 281 -12.21 28.36 -14.31
N LEU A 282 -12.34 27.53 -13.27
CA LEU A 282 -11.51 26.33 -13.09
C LEU A 282 -12.22 25.01 -13.41
N PHE A 283 -13.55 24.99 -13.52
CA PHE A 283 -14.31 23.75 -13.71
C PHE A 283 -15.30 23.84 -14.87
N ASP A 284 -15.28 22.82 -15.73
CA ASP A 284 -16.46 22.51 -16.53
C ASP A 284 -17.62 22.22 -15.57
N THR A 285 -18.76 22.85 -15.84
CA THR A 285 -19.90 23.09 -14.93
C THR A 285 -20.53 21.86 -14.23
N GLY A 286 -20.05 20.64 -14.45
CA GLY A 286 -20.53 19.42 -13.77
C GLY A 286 -19.74 18.98 -12.53
N GLY A 287 -18.47 19.39 -12.38
CA GLY A 287 -17.56 18.86 -11.33
C GLY A 287 -17.57 19.63 -10.01
N LEU A 288 -17.84 20.94 -10.05
CA LEU A 288 -17.66 21.87 -8.93
C LEU A 288 -18.37 21.42 -7.65
N TYR A 289 -19.67 21.07 -7.70
CA TYR A 289 -20.41 20.63 -6.51
C TYR A 289 -19.75 19.42 -5.84
N LYS A 290 -19.27 18.45 -6.62
CA LYS A 290 -18.63 17.24 -6.08
C LYS A 290 -17.32 17.58 -5.37
N THR A 291 -16.51 18.45 -5.97
CA THR A 291 -15.25 18.93 -5.41
C THR A 291 -15.46 19.70 -4.10
N ILE A 292 -16.36 20.69 -4.09
CA ILE A 292 -16.64 21.46 -2.87
C ILE A 292 -17.24 20.57 -1.78
N ARG A 293 -18.14 19.65 -2.14
CA ARG A 293 -18.67 18.67 -1.18
C ARG A 293 -17.56 17.84 -0.56
N PHE A 294 -16.58 17.39 -1.34
CA PHE A 294 -15.43 16.66 -0.79
C PHE A 294 -14.62 17.51 0.19
N VAL A 295 -14.30 18.76 -0.17
CA VAL A 295 -13.58 19.72 0.70
C VAL A 295 -14.30 19.91 2.03
N LEU A 296 -15.61 20.15 2.01
CA LEU A 296 -16.42 20.39 3.21
C LEU A 296 -16.59 19.13 4.07
N LEU A 297 -16.67 17.96 3.44
CA LEU A 297 -16.67 16.68 4.17
C LEU A 297 -15.31 16.44 4.82
N TYR A 298 -14.21 16.69 4.10
CA TYR A 298 -12.87 16.54 4.63
C TYR A 298 -12.63 17.45 5.85
N ALA A 299 -13.08 18.71 5.80
CA ALA A 299 -12.97 19.63 6.93
C ALA A 299 -13.63 19.08 8.22
N GLN A 300 -14.66 18.25 8.07
CA GLN A 300 -15.43 17.65 9.17
C GLN A 300 -15.00 16.22 9.51
N SER A 301 -14.04 15.67 8.77
CA SER A 301 -13.53 14.32 8.93
C SER A 301 -12.12 14.30 9.49
N GLU A 302 -11.74 13.12 9.97
CA GLU A 302 -10.35 12.81 10.29
C GLU A 302 -9.51 12.89 8.99
N PRO A 303 -8.29 13.47 9.00
CA PRO A 303 -7.47 13.65 7.80
C PRO A 303 -7.26 12.38 6.96
N ARG A 304 -7.27 11.22 7.63
CA ARG A 304 -7.01 9.89 7.05
C ARG A 304 -8.23 8.98 7.02
N ASP A 305 -9.44 9.53 7.08
CA ASP A 305 -10.68 8.77 6.99
C ASP A 305 -10.73 7.96 5.68
N VAL A 306 -10.60 6.63 5.80
CA VAL A 306 -10.54 5.71 4.65
C VAL A 306 -11.81 5.77 3.81
N THR A 307 -12.94 6.13 4.41
CA THR A 307 -14.22 6.20 3.71
C THR A 307 -14.23 7.30 2.66
N LEU A 308 -13.63 8.47 2.95
CA LEU A 308 -13.49 9.58 2.00
C LEU A 308 -12.66 9.19 0.78
N TRP A 309 -11.56 8.49 1.00
CA TRP A 309 -10.61 8.12 -0.06
C TRP A 309 -11.01 6.86 -0.83
N SER A 310 -12.03 6.13 -0.37
CA SER A 310 -12.46 4.86 -0.96
C SER A 310 -12.89 4.98 -2.43
N GLY A 311 -13.50 6.11 -2.80
CA GLY A 311 -13.93 6.42 -4.17
C GLY A 311 -12.79 6.78 -5.12
N PHE A 312 -11.58 7.01 -4.61
CA PHE A 312 -10.41 7.45 -5.39
C PHE A 312 -9.38 6.33 -5.60
N ARG A 313 -9.81 5.06 -5.57
CA ARG A 313 -8.93 3.93 -5.87
C ARG A 313 -8.73 3.79 -7.37
N HIS A 314 -7.50 3.51 -7.77
CA HIS A 314 -7.20 3.13 -9.15
C HIS A 314 -7.99 1.86 -9.53
N CYS A 315 -8.66 1.92 -10.68
CA CYS A 315 -9.41 0.81 -11.22
C CYS A 315 -8.63 0.16 -12.37
N GLY A 316 -8.96 -1.08 -12.73
CA GLY A 316 -8.36 -1.73 -13.91
C GLY A 316 -8.67 -1.02 -15.24
N SER A 317 -9.60 -0.06 -15.25
CA SER A 317 -9.99 0.76 -16.41
C SER A 317 -9.25 2.10 -16.44
N ARG A 318 -8.72 2.46 -17.62
CA ARG A 318 -8.00 3.73 -17.85
C ARG A 318 -8.92 4.95 -17.74
N GLN A 319 -10.06 4.92 -18.43
CA GLN A 319 -11.00 6.05 -18.44
C GLN A 319 -11.47 6.38 -17.02
N THR A 320 -11.68 5.37 -16.19
CA THR A 320 -12.03 5.56 -14.78
C THR A 320 -10.87 6.14 -13.99
N THR A 321 -9.64 5.67 -14.22
CA THR A 321 -8.43 6.17 -13.53
C THR A 321 -8.10 7.61 -13.91
N GLU A 322 -8.26 7.99 -15.18
CA GLU A 322 -8.08 9.38 -15.65
C GLU A 322 -9.14 10.29 -15.07
N ARG A 323 -10.43 9.91 -15.13
CA ARG A 323 -11.50 10.69 -14.46
C ARG A 323 -11.23 10.83 -12.96
N THR A 324 -10.75 9.78 -12.29
CA THR A 324 -10.38 9.86 -10.87
C THR A 324 -9.20 10.81 -10.64
N LEU A 325 -8.23 10.86 -11.56
CA LEU A 325 -7.12 11.80 -11.48
C LEU A 325 -7.60 13.24 -11.69
N ASP A 326 -8.47 13.48 -12.66
CA ASP A 326 -9.07 14.79 -12.91
C ASP A 326 -9.82 15.28 -11.66
N GLU A 327 -10.62 14.42 -11.03
CA GLU A 327 -11.30 14.74 -9.77
C GLU A 327 -10.31 15.03 -8.62
N LEU A 328 -9.17 14.34 -8.57
CA LEU A 328 -8.13 14.63 -7.57
C LEU A 328 -7.41 15.95 -7.84
N VAL A 329 -7.15 16.27 -9.11
CA VAL A 329 -6.60 17.56 -9.55
C VAL A 329 -7.56 18.69 -9.20
N ASP A 330 -8.86 18.51 -9.42
CA ASP A 330 -9.89 19.46 -9.03
C ASP A 330 -9.88 19.73 -7.52
N ILE A 331 -9.77 18.69 -6.70
CA ILE A 331 -9.66 18.82 -5.24
C ILE A 331 -8.34 19.48 -4.85
N LEU A 332 -7.25 19.21 -5.57
CA LEU A 332 -5.95 19.83 -5.32
C LEU A 332 -5.99 21.34 -5.53
N TYR A 333 -6.58 21.80 -6.63
CA TYR A 333 -6.86 23.23 -6.88
C TYR A 333 -7.75 23.80 -5.79
N ALA A 334 -8.82 23.08 -5.43
CA ALA A 334 -9.75 23.55 -4.42
C ALA A 334 -9.10 23.72 -3.04
N ALA A 335 -8.26 22.76 -2.65
CA ALA A 335 -7.51 22.79 -1.39
C ALA A 335 -6.55 23.98 -1.35
N SER A 336 -5.88 24.28 -2.46
CA SER A 336 -4.98 25.43 -2.57
C SER A 336 -5.75 26.75 -2.41
N ALA A 337 -6.84 26.94 -3.14
CA ALA A 337 -7.60 28.19 -3.11
C ALA A 337 -8.40 28.38 -1.80
N PHE A 338 -8.79 27.32 -1.11
CA PHE A 338 -9.34 27.39 0.25
C PHE A 338 -8.28 27.40 1.36
N GLU A 339 -6.99 27.51 1.02
CA GLU A 339 -5.90 27.55 2.00
C GLU A 339 -5.92 26.35 2.99
N MET A 340 -6.28 25.16 2.51
CA MET A 340 -6.34 23.90 3.29
C MET A 340 -5.07 23.06 3.06
N ALA A 341 -4.01 23.40 3.80
CA ALA A 341 -2.67 22.83 3.62
C ALA A 341 -2.60 21.30 3.86
N ASP A 342 -3.35 20.79 4.83
CA ASP A 342 -3.47 19.37 5.12
C ASP A 342 -4.18 18.60 4.01
N LEU A 343 -5.28 19.13 3.48
CA LEU A 343 -5.99 18.54 2.35
C LEU A 343 -5.12 18.53 1.10
N LEU A 344 -4.44 19.65 0.80
CA LEU A 344 -3.50 19.77 -0.31
C LEU A 344 -2.41 18.67 -0.20
N GLY A 345 -1.84 18.52 1.00
CA GLY A 345 -0.87 17.47 1.30
C GLY A 345 -1.45 16.06 1.14
N ALA A 346 -2.66 15.81 1.64
CA ALA A 346 -3.32 14.50 1.59
C ALA A 346 -3.63 14.07 0.15
N VAL A 347 -4.11 14.97 -0.70
CA VAL A 347 -4.36 14.70 -2.13
C VAL A 347 -3.05 14.42 -2.87
N ALA A 348 -2.04 15.28 -2.68
CA ALA A 348 -0.71 15.08 -3.28
C ALA A 348 -0.12 13.72 -2.87
N GLN A 349 -0.22 13.36 -1.59
CA GLN A 349 0.20 12.06 -1.07
C GLN A 349 -0.56 10.89 -1.71
N HIS A 350 -1.87 11.02 -1.87
CA HIS A 350 -2.70 9.98 -2.46
C HIS A 350 -2.31 9.72 -3.91
N ILE A 351 -2.08 10.78 -4.70
CA ILE A 351 -1.59 10.68 -6.07
C ILE A 351 -0.20 10.00 -6.10
N VAL A 352 0.73 10.46 -5.25
CA VAL A 352 2.10 9.91 -5.17
C VAL A 352 2.11 8.44 -4.77
N LYS A 353 1.34 8.06 -3.75
CA LYS A 353 1.19 6.66 -3.28
C LYS A 353 0.69 5.73 -4.38
N HIS A 354 -0.15 6.26 -5.26
CA HIS A 354 -0.71 5.53 -6.40
C HIS A 354 -0.07 5.97 -7.74
N GLY A 355 1.17 6.49 -7.70
CA GLY A 355 1.84 7.07 -8.86
C GLY A 355 1.99 6.11 -10.03
N VAL A 356 2.12 4.80 -9.80
CA VAL A 356 2.13 3.75 -10.85
C VAL A 356 0.85 3.77 -11.71
N SER A 357 -0.26 4.18 -11.12
CA SER A 357 -1.56 4.24 -11.78
C SER A 357 -1.82 5.61 -12.40
N PHE A 358 -1.50 6.68 -11.67
CA PHE A 358 -1.85 8.06 -12.02
C PHE A 358 -0.78 8.80 -12.83
N ILE A 359 0.50 8.53 -12.63
CA ILE A 359 1.60 9.25 -13.28
C ILE A 359 2.22 8.38 -14.36
N TYR A 360 2.17 8.87 -15.59
CA TYR A 360 2.74 8.21 -16.77
C TYR A 360 3.31 9.25 -17.73
N SER A 361 3.95 8.78 -18.79
CA SER A 361 4.80 9.61 -19.64
C SER A 361 4.14 10.85 -20.26
N LYS A 362 2.84 10.79 -20.58
CA LYS A 362 2.14 11.92 -21.20
C LYS A 362 1.69 12.97 -20.21
N ASN A 363 1.17 12.56 -19.05
CA ASN A 363 0.64 13.50 -18.08
C ASN A 363 1.67 13.95 -17.04
N ALA A 364 2.83 13.29 -16.93
CA ALA A 364 3.81 13.62 -15.89
C ALA A 364 4.27 15.08 -15.92
N GLN A 365 4.42 15.68 -17.12
CA GLN A 365 4.79 17.09 -17.23
C GLN A 365 3.62 18.01 -16.86
N GLU A 366 2.42 17.72 -17.35
CA GLU A 366 1.20 18.46 -16.99
C GLU A 366 0.94 18.44 -15.48
N ILE A 367 0.96 17.26 -14.86
CA ILE A 367 0.76 17.11 -13.41
C ILE A 367 1.88 17.78 -12.62
N LYS A 368 3.13 17.80 -13.14
CA LYS A 368 4.21 18.59 -12.54
C LYS A 368 3.91 20.08 -12.57
N ASP A 369 3.45 20.60 -13.71
CA ASP A 369 3.15 22.02 -13.88
C ASP A 369 1.96 22.44 -13.00
N ILE A 370 0.91 21.61 -12.94
CA ILE A 370 -0.22 21.78 -12.00
C ILE A 370 0.28 21.77 -10.55
N ALA A 371 1.10 20.79 -10.17
CA ALA A 371 1.62 20.68 -8.81
C ALA A 371 2.47 21.91 -8.43
N LYS A 372 3.23 22.45 -9.39
CA LYS A 372 4.01 23.67 -9.20
C LYS A 372 3.11 24.89 -9.05
N GLU A 373 2.06 25.01 -9.86
CA GLU A 373 1.07 26.10 -9.80
C GLU A 373 0.40 26.20 -8.43
N VAL A 374 -0.05 25.07 -7.89
CA VAL A 374 -0.76 25.00 -6.60
C VAL A 374 0.17 24.84 -5.39
N ASN A 375 1.50 24.90 -5.61
CA ASN A 375 2.54 24.71 -4.60
C ASN A 375 2.49 23.34 -3.87
N ALA A 376 2.06 22.29 -4.56
CA ALA A 376 2.11 20.90 -4.10
C ALA A 376 3.52 20.29 -4.32
N SER A 377 4.50 20.81 -3.57
CA SER A 377 5.94 20.50 -3.70
C SER A 377 6.29 19.00 -3.74
N ILE A 378 5.55 18.17 -2.99
CA ILE A 378 5.79 16.72 -2.92
C ILE A 378 5.43 16.05 -4.25
N LEU A 379 4.29 16.42 -4.83
CA LEU A 379 3.83 15.89 -6.11
C LEU A 379 4.71 16.42 -7.26
N GLU A 380 5.10 17.69 -7.21
CA GLU A 380 6.04 18.29 -8.17
C GLU A 380 7.36 17.51 -8.18
N ARG A 381 7.97 17.31 -7.01
CA ARG A 381 9.23 16.57 -6.87
C ARG A 381 9.11 15.12 -7.31
N TYR A 382 7.98 14.47 -7.05
CA TYR A 382 7.72 13.12 -7.52
C TYR A 382 7.69 13.04 -9.04
N CYS A 383 6.94 13.94 -9.69
CA CYS A 383 6.85 14.01 -11.14
C CYS A 383 8.19 14.39 -11.77
N ASP A 384 8.93 15.33 -11.19
CA ASP A 384 10.27 15.72 -11.66
C ASP A 384 11.25 14.53 -11.60
N THR A 385 11.23 13.76 -10.50
CA THR A 385 12.04 12.55 -10.36
C THR A 385 11.65 11.48 -11.38
N PHE A 386 10.34 11.29 -11.61
CA PHE A 386 9.84 10.36 -12.63
C PHE A 386 10.30 10.76 -14.04
N ILE A 387 10.17 12.05 -14.41
CA ILE A 387 10.57 12.59 -15.70
C ILE A 387 12.08 12.42 -15.91
N ALA A 388 12.88 12.80 -14.91
CA ALA A 388 14.34 12.68 -14.96
C ALA A 388 14.81 11.23 -15.11
N THR A 389 14.12 10.28 -14.46
CA THR A 389 14.48 8.86 -14.48
C THR A 389 14.08 8.18 -15.79
N ASN A 390 12.92 8.52 -16.35
CA ASN A 390 12.30 7.76 -17.45
C ASN A 390 12.30 8.49 -18.79
N LEU A 391 11.96 9.77 -18.82
CA LEU A 391 11.66 10.46 -20.08
C LEU A 391 12.91 11.08 -20.73
N ARG A 392 13.98 11.30 -19.95
CA ARG A 392 15.27 11.76 -20.48
C ARG A 392 16.14 10.63 -21.05
N THR A 393 15.82 9.37 -20.74
CA THR A 393 16.68 8.20 -20.99
C THR A 393 16.02 7.16 -21.91
N PHE A 394 14.72 7.26 -22.20
CA PHE A 394 13.96 6.25 -22.92
C PHE A 394 13.07 6.87 -24.00
N THR A 395 13.14 6.33 -25.23
CA THR A 395 12.14 6.62 -26.27
C THR A 395 10.88 5.85 -25.96
N LEU A 396 9.80 6.56 -25.65
CA LEU A 396 8.51 5.96 -25.30
C LEU A 396 8.00 5.06 -26.42
N PHE A 397 7.40 3.91 -26.06
CA PHE A 397 6.86 2.97 -27.05
C PHE A 397 5.95 3.64 -28.09
N PRO A 398 5.02 4.57 -27.74
CA PRO A 398 4.20 5.29 -28.73
C PRO A 398 4.99 6.15 -29.72
N SER A 399 6.21 6.54 -29.39
CA SER A 399 7.10 7.35 -30.24
C SER A 399 7.91 6.51 -31.23
N LEU A 400 7.83 5.18 -31.14
CA LEU A 400 8.45 4.28 -32.12
C LEU A 400 7.69 4.34 -33.46
N PRO A 401 8.38 4.15 -34.60
CA PRO A 401 7.73 3.99 -35.89
C PRO A 401 6.62 2.95 -35.84
N VAL A 402 5.50 3.22 -36.52
CA VAL A 402 4.30 2.36 -36.49
C VAL A 402 4.67 0.92 -36.82
N GLU A 403 5.50 0.70 -37.84
CA GLU A 403 5.93 -0.62 -38.30
C GLU A 403 6.63 -1.41 -37.18
N LEU A 404 7.46 -0.74 -36.39
CA LEU A 404 8.20 -1.35 -35.29
C LEU A 404 7.29 -1.66 -34.11
N ARG A 405 6.33 -0.76 -33.79
CA ARG A 405 5.30 -1.00 -32.77
C ARG A 405 4.42 -2.20 -33.13
N MET A 406 3.97 -2.28 -34.38
CA MET A 406 3.16 -3.38 -34.90
C MET A 406 3.92 -4.71 -34.86
N ASN A 407 5.22 -4.71 -35.16
CA ASN A 407 6.05 -5.93 -35.06
C ASN A 407 6.19 -6.41 -33.62
N ILE A 408 6.45 -5.50 -32.67
CA ILE A 408 6.52 -5.84 -31.24
C ILE A 408 5.17 -6.40 -30.77
N TRP A 409 4.05 -5.77 -31.13
CA TRP A 409 2.73 -6.29 -30.76
C TRP A 409 2.44 -7.66 -31.33
N ARG A 410 2.81 -7.91 -32.59
CA ARG A 410 2.67 -9.22 -33.21
C ARG A 410 3.43 -10.29 -32.44
N GLN A 411 4.68 -10.01 -32.05
CA GLN A 411 5.49 -10.95 -31.27
C GLN A 411 4.92 -11.19 -29.87
N MET A 412 4.50 -10.13 -29.17
CA MET A 412 3.92 -10.23 -27.83
C MET A 412 2.59 -10.98 -27.82
N ALA A 413 1.69 -10.66 -28.75
CA ALA A 413 0.39 -11.32 -28.89
C ALA A 413 0.49 -12.80 -29.29
N SER A 414 1.62 -13.21 -29.88
CA SER A 414 1.88 -14.60 -30.30
C SER A 414 2.42 -15.48 -29.18
N GLN A 415 2.68 -14.94 -27.98
CA GLN A 415 3.17 -15.74 -26.86
C GLN A 415 2.02 -16.53 -26.22
N PRO A 416 2.10 -17.88 -26.20
CA PRO A 416 1.03 -18.71 -25.63
C PRO A 416 0.95 -18.56 -24.12
N GLN A 417 -0.27 -18.58 -23.57
CA GLN A 417 -0.55 -18.72 -22.14
C GLN A 417 -1.18 -20.09 -21.84
N LEU A 418 -0.88 -20.68 -20.68
CA LEU A 418 -1.62 -21.84 -20.17
C LEU A 418 -2.84 -21.39 -19.37
N VAL A 419 -4.04 -21.81 -19.81
CA VAL A 419 -5.31 -21.52 -19.14
C VAL A 419 -5.87 -22.79 -18.52
N LEU A 420 -6.13 -22.79 -17.22
CA LEU A 420 -6.67 -23.96 -16.51
C LEU A 420 -8.19 -24.04 -16.67
N ALA A 421 -8.73 -25.12 -17.23
CA ALA A 421 -10.17 -25.28 -17.47
C ALA A 421 -11.08 -25.14 -16.23
N PRO A 422 -10.70 -25.56 -15.00
CA PRO A 422 -11.50 -25.31 -13.79
C PRO A 422 -11.73 -23.83 -13.49
N SER A 423 -10.89 -22.93 -14.03
CA SER A 423 -11.09 -21.48 -13.91
C SER A 423 -12.15 -20.91 -14.86
N LEU A 424 -12.75 -21.76 -15.70
CA LEU A 424 -13.83 -21.41 -16.64
C LEU A 424 -15.22 -21.78 -16.10
N ASP A 425 -15.31 -22.47 -14.95
CA ASP A 425 -16.59 -22.87 -14.36
C ASP A 425 -17.27 -21.70 -13.64
N GLY A 426 -18.43 -21.29 -14.16
CA GLY A 426 -19.13 -20.05 -13.83
C GLY A 426 -19.61 -19.92 -12.38
N ASN A 427 -19.59 -21.01 -11.61
CA ASN A 427 -19.96 -21.01 -10.18
C ASN A 427 -18.82 -20.58 -9.25
N SER A 428 -17.59 -20.47 -9.75
CA SER A 428 -16.42 -20.03 -8.97
C SER A 428 -16.17 -18.52 -9.07
N GLY A 429 -17.22 -17.69 -9.16
CA GLY A 429 -17.12 -16.23 -9.12
C GLY A 429 -16.00 -15.70 -10.02
N ILE A 430 -16.18 -15.83 -11.34
CA ILE A 430 -15.19 -15.54 -12.39
C ILE A 430 -14.31 -14.35 -11.99
N ARG A 431 -13.11 -14.65 -11.49
CA ARG A 431 -12.01 -13.69 -11.51
C ARG A 431 -11.69 -13.53 -12.99
N LYS A 432 -12.23 -12.46 -13.61
CA LYS A 432 -11.90 -12.02 -14.97
C LYS A 432 -10.46 -12.41 -15.31
N LEU A 433 -10.26 -13.28 -16.29
CA LEU A 433 -8.93 -13.63 -16.77
C LEU A 433 -8.29 -12.33 -17.30
N GLY A 434 -7.46 -11.68 -16.48
CA GLY A 434 -6.87 -10.40 -16.83
C GLY A 434 -6.02 -10.53 -18.10
N THR A 435 -5.73 -9.40 -18.75
CA THR A 435 -4.75 -9.32 -19.83
C THR A 435 -3.45 -10.06 -19.44
N PRO A 436 -2.89 -10.93 -20.30
CA PRO A 436 -1.68 -11.70 -20.01
C PRO A 436 -0.59 -10.81 -19.43
N SER A 437 0.15 -11.29 -18.43
CA SER A 437 1.07 -10.45 -17.66
C SER A 437 2.14 -9.77 -18.52
N HIS A 438 2.60 -10.43 -19.59
CA HIS A 438 3.55 -9.88 -20.55
C HIS A 438 2.94 -8.72 -21.37
N ILE A 439 1.68 -8.82 -21.79
CA ILE A 439 0.94 -7.72 -22.44
C ILE A 439 0.59 -6.64 -21.41
N ALA A 440 0.11 -7.00 -20.22
CA ALA A 440 -0.28 -6.08 -19.17
C ALA A 440 0.88 -5.21 -18.69
N ARG A 441 2.11 -5.75 -18.66
CA ARG A 441 3.33 -4.98 -18.33
C ARG A 441 3.61 -3.89 -19.37
N ILE A 442 3.49 -4.21 -20.65
CA ILE A 442 3.71 -3.22 -21.71
C ILE A 442 2.54 -2.23 -21.76
N LEU A 443 1.30 -2.70 -21.65
CA LEU A 443 0.14 -1.81 -21.54
C LEU A 443 0.23 -0.88 -20.35
N LYS A 444 0.78 -1.29 -19.20
CA LYS A 444 1.01 -0.38 -18.06
C LYS A 444 1.87 0.84 -18.44
N VAL A 445 2.81 0.68 -19.36
CA VAL A 445 3.77 1.73 -19.78
C VAL A 445 3.41 2.42 -21.10
N CYS A 446 2.54 1.83 -21.93
CA CYS A 446 2.06 2.43 -23.18
C CYS A 446 0.55 2.18 -23.40
N ARG A 447 -0.27 2.59 -22.43
CA ARG A 447 -1.73 2.34 -22.37
C ARG A 447 -2.53 2.77 -23.61
N GLU A 448 -1.95 3.57 -24.51
CA GLU A 448 -2.57 4.09 -25.73
C GLU A 448 -2.52 3.12 -26.90
N SER A 449 -1.51 2.28 -26.91
CA SER A 449 -1.39 1.18 -27.86
C SER A 449 -2.31 0.01 -27.48
N ASN A 450 -3.25 0.20 -26.54
CA ASN A 450 -4.28 -0.79 -26.22
C ASN A 450 -5.16 -1.12 -27.44
N ALA A 451 -5.54 -0.12 -28.22
CA ALA A 451 -6.27 -0.34 -29.46
C ALA A 451 -5.42 -1.12 -30.48
N GLU A 452 -4.11 -0.82 -30.56
CA GLU A 452 -3.17 -1.51 -31.45
C GLU A 452 -3.03 -2.99 -31.05
N ILE A 453 -2.80 -3.31 -29.77
CA ILE A 453 -2.70 -4.71 -29.34
C ILE A 453 -4.02 -5.45 -29.51
N GLN A 454 -5.18 -4.82 -29.33
CA GLN A 454 -6.48 -5.46 -29.58
C GLN A 454 -6.68 -5.84 -31.04
N GLN A 455 -6.00 -5.19 -31.99
CA GLN A 455 -6.02 -5.61 -33.41
C GLN A 455 -5.26 -6.93 -33.63
N PHE A 456 -4.17 -7.18 -32.89
CA PHE A 456 -3.36 -8.40 -33.03
C PHE A 456 -3.81 -9.54 -32.11
N TRP A 457 -4.18 -9.21 -30.89
CA TRP A 457 -4.60 -10.14 -29.86
C TRP A 457 -6.12 -10.42 -29.90
N GLY A 458 -6.89 -9.61 -30.63
CA GLY A 458 -8.34 -9.77 -30.78
C GLY A 458 -9.16 -9.15 -29.64
N ARG A 459 -10.50 -9.16 -29.80
CA ARG A 459 -11.42 -8.98 -28.67
C ARG A 459 -11.45 -10.31 -27.91
N PRO A 460 -11.16 -10.34 -26.60
CA PRO A 460 -11.12 -11.59 -25.85
C PRO A 460 -12.47 -12.31 -25.92
N SER A 461 -12.48 -13.55 -26.40
CA SER A 461 -13.61 -14.48 -26.22
C SER A 461 -13.45 -15.14 -24.87
N LEU A 462 -14.52 -15.17 -24.06
CA LEU A 462 -14.49 -15.60 -22.64
C LEU A 462 -13.41 -14.91 -21.83
N ASP A 463 -13.68 -13.64 -21.48
CA ASP A 463 -13.00 -12.97 -20.38
C ASP A 463 -11.46 -12.95 -20.42
N GLY A 464 -10.80 -13.07 -21.57
CA GLY A 464 -9.34 -12.87 -21.70
C GLY A 464 -8.57 -13.93 -22.48
N ILE A 465 -9.26 -14.94 -23.05
CA ILE A 465 -8.62 -16.08 -23.74
C ILE A 465 -8.56 -15.82 -25.26
N ASN A 466 -7.39 -16.08 -25.83
CA ASN A 466 -7.18 -16.11 -27.28
C ASN A 466 -6.98 -17.55 -27.75
N PHE A 467 -8.09 -18.18 -28.18
CA PHE A 467 -8.10 -19.57 -28.64
C PHE A 467 -7.21 -19.90 -29.84
N LYS A 468 -6.67 -18.88 -30.54
CA LYS A 468 -5.73 -19.06 -31.65
C LYS A 468 -4.32 -19.38 -31.18
N PHE A 469 -3.93 -19.00 -29.95
CA PHE A 469 -2.56 -19.15 -29.45
C PHE A 469 -2.47 -19.75 -28.05
N ASP A 470 -3.49 -19.55 -27.21
CA ASP A 470 -3.49 -20.05 -25.84
C ASP A 470 -3.67 -21.57 -25.77
N ILE A 471 -3.02 -22.18 -24.78
CA ILE A 471 -3.09 -23.61 -24.50
C ILE A 471 -4.11 -23.81 -23.38
N ILE A 472 -5.16 -24.56 -23.65
CA ILE A 472 -6.18 -24.88 -22.65
C ILE A 472 -5.79 -26.19 -21.94
N TRP A 473 -5.51 -26.11 -20.66
CA TRP A 473 -5.27 -27.28 -19.82
C TRP A 473 -6.60 -27.91 -19.39
N LEU A 474 -6.90 -29.08 -19.96
CA LEU A 474 -8.07 -29.88 -19.70
C LEU A 474 -7.64 -31.19 -19.05
N HIS A 475 -8.10 -31.41 -17.82
CA HIS A 475 -7.90 -32.69 -17.18
C HIS A 475 -9.05 -33.62 -17.57
N SER A 476 -8.74 -34.83 -18.06
CA SER A 476 -9.73 -35.80 -18.55
C SER A 476 -10.83 -36.17 -17.55
N ARG A 477 -10.55 -36.05 -16.24
CA ARG A 477 -11.51 -36.25 -15.13
C ARG A 477 -12.40 -35.03 -14.80
N TYR A 478 -12.08 -33.85 -15.34
CA TYR A 478 -12.75 -32.57 -15.05
C TYR A 478 -13.23 -31.89 -16.33
N VAL A 479 -13.60 -32.66 -17.35
CA VAL A 479 -14.19 -32.12 -18.58
C VAL A 479 -15.53 -31.45 -18.24
N PRO A 480 -15.79 -30.21 -18.68
CA PRO A 480 -17.00 -29.47 -18.34
C PRO A 480 -18.26 -30.24 -18.73
N GLN A 481 -19.23 -30.34 -17.82
CA GLN A 481 -20.53 -30.97 -18.09
C GLN A 481 -21.60 -29.97 -18.56
N SER A 482 -21.32 -28.66 -18.54
CA SER A 482 -22.26 -27.62 -18.95
C SER A 482 -22.09 -27.25 -20.43
N MET A 483 -23.22 -27.15 -21.16
CA MET A 483 -23.26 -26.78 -22.58
C MET A 483 -22.64 -25.39 -22.86
N ASP A 484 -22.73 -24.47 -21.91
CA ASP A 484 -22.22 -23.10 -22.09
C ASP A 484 -20.68 -23.06 -22.19
N ILE A 485 -19.98 -23.90 -21.44
CA ILE A 485 -18.51 -24.01 -21.50
C ILE A 485 -18.09 -24.84 -22.72
N GLU A 486 -18.85 -25.87 -23.07
CA GLU A 486 -18.59 -26.68 -24.27
C GLU A 486 -18.71 -25.85 -25.56
N SER A 487 -19.73 -25.00 -25.67
CA SER A 487 -19.88 -24.06 -26.80
C SER A 487 -18.73 -23.06 -26.89
N SER A 488 -18.15 -22.72 -25.74
CA SER A 488 -17.09 -21.74 -25.55
C SER A 488 -15.69 -22.27 -25.92
N LEU A 489 -15.44 -23.57 -25.73
CA LEU A 489 -14.15 -24.21 -26.04
C LEU A 489 -13.99 -24.61 -27.52
N LYS A 490 -15.05 -24.48 -28.34
CA LYS A 490 -15.01 -24.82 -29.77
C LYS A 490 -13.91 -24.10 -30.55
N GLY A 491 -13.53 -22.90 -30.12
CA GLY A 491 -12.49 -22.11 -30.78
C GLY A 491 -11.06 -22.62 -30.56
N ALA A 492 -10.81 -23.46 -29.54
CA ALA A 492 -9.47 -23.80 -29.08
C ALA A 492 -8.65 -24.56 -30.13
N ARG A 493 -7.43 -24.09 -30.41
CA ARG A 493 -6.47 -24.74 -31.33
C ARG A 493 -5.42 -25.59 -30.62
N TYR A 494 -5.11 -25.28 -29.36
CA TYR A 494 -4.09 -25.97 -28.57
C TYR A 494 -4.66 -26.38 -27.22
N CYS A 495 -4.53 -27.67 -26.89
CA CYS A 495 -4.97 -28.21 -25.61
C CYS A 495 -3.86 -29.01 -24.95
N ALA A 496 -3.92 -29.13 -23.63
CA ALA A 496 -3.02 -29.96 -22.87
C ALA A 496 -3.75 -30.76 -21.80
N THR A 497 -3.28 -31.97 -21.55
CA THR A 497 -3.78 -32.88 -20.51
C THR A 497 -2.61 -33.66 -19.94
N PRO A 498 -2.67 -34.15 -18.69
CA PRO A 498 -1.71 -35.15 -18.22
C PRO A 498 -1.62 -36.32 -19.21
N ALA A 499 -0.39 -36.76 -19.49
CA ALA A 499 -0.16 -37.96 -20.27
C ALA A 499 -0.66 -39.19 -19.49
N PRO A 500 -1.20 -40.20 -20.17
CA PRO A 500 -1.60 -41.44 -19.50
C PRO A 500 -0.38 -42.14 -18.93
N ASP A 501 -0.53 -42.72 -17.73
CA ASP A 501 0.48 -43.62 -17.19
C ASP A 501 0.37 -44.97 -17.92
N PRO A 502 1.40 -45.38 -18.69
CA PRO A 502 1.37 -46.63 -19.45
C PRO A 502 1.14 -47.89 -18.60
N SER A 503 1.38 -47.81 -17.29
CA SER A 503 1.29 -48.93 -16.36
C SER A 503 0.03 -48.96 -15.50
N LEU A 504 -0.74 -47.85 -15.45
CA LEU A 504 -1.87 -47.70 -14.53
C LEU A 504 -3.18 -47.27 -15.20
N ASP A 505 -3.14 -46.58 -16.35
CA ASP A 505 -4.34 -46.06 -16.99
C ASP A 505 -4.80 -46.97 -18.15
N SER A 506 -5.72 -47.90 -17.86
CA SER A 506 -6.25 -48.84 -18.86
C SER A 506 -7.32 -48.26 -19.80
N GLU A 507 -7.88 -47.08 -19.50
CA GLU A 507 -8.99 -46.45 -20.25
C GLU A 507 -8.76 -44.96 -20.57
N TRP A 508 -7.50 -44.54 -20.71
CA TRP A 508 -7.18 -43.13 -20.93
C TRP A 508 -7.75 -42.56 -22.24
N GLU A 509 -7.99 -43.42 -23.24
CA GLU A 509 -8.55 -43.07 -24.54
C GLU A 509 -9.91 -42.40 -24.40
N LEU A 510 -10.72 -42.85 -23.43
CA LEU A 510 -12.03 -42.26 -23.14
C LEU A 510 -11.88 -40.81 -22.65
N GLY A 511 -10.86 -40.56 -21.82
CA GLY A 511 -10.54 -39.24 -21.33
C GLY A 511 -10.08 -38.29 -22.42
N VAL A 512 -9.20 -38.76 -23.31
CA VAL A 512 -8.69 -37.97 -24.45
C VAL A 512 -9.77 -37.75 -25.50
N ASP A 513 -10.62 -38.74 -25.79
CA ASP A 513 -11.72 -38.61 -26.73
C ASP A 513 -12.75 -37.56 -26.27
N LYS A 514 -13.05 -37.51 -24.97
CA LYS A 514 -13.90 -36.45 -24.38
C LYS A 514 -13.31 -35.06 -24.62
N ILE A 515 -12.00 -34.89 -24.43
CA ILE A 515 -11.33 -33.60 -24.69
C ILE A 515 -11.43 -33.22 -26.18
N ILE A 516 -11.19 -34.16 -27.08
CA ILE A 516 -11.29 -33.92 -28.54
C ILE A 516 -12.72 -33.55 -28.95
N LYS A 517 -13.74 -34.18 -28.35
CA LYS A 517 -15.15 -33.84 -28.57
C LYS A 517 -15.50 -32.43 -28.08
N CYS A 518 -15.00 -32.04 -26.91
CA CYS A 518 -15.21 -30.69 -26.38
C CYS A 518 -14.44 -29.60 -27.16
N CYS A 519 -13.34 -29.94 -27.83
CA CYS A 519 -12.50 -29.02 -28.59
C CYS A 519 -12.35 -29.48 -30.05
N PRO A 520 -13.42 -29.43 -30.88
CA PRO A 520 -13.42 -30.02 -32.22
C PRO A 520 -12.45 -29.38 -33.22
N HIS A 521 -11.92 -28.19 -32.94
CA HIS A 521 -10.96 -27.48 -33.81
C HIS A 521 -9.51 -27.54 -33.31
N VAL A 522 -9.23 -28.39 -32.31
CA VAL A 522 -7.90 -28.59 -31.77
C VAL A 522 -6.96 -29.14 -32.84
N GLU A 523 -5.83 -28.47 -33.02
CA GLU A 523 -4.78 -28.83 -33.98
C GLU A 523 -3.69 -29.68 -33.30
N VAL A 524 -3.35 -29.34 -32.05
CA VAL A 524 -2.37 -30.08 -31.24
C VAL A 524 -2.91 -30.33 -29.84
N LEU A 525 -2.83 -31.59 -29.41
CA LEU A 525 -3.07 -32.03 -28.04
C LEU A 525 -1.74 -32.43 -27.39
N TYR A 526 -1.32 -31.66 -26.40
CA TYR A 526 -0.14 -31.93 -25.60
C TYR A 526 -0.46 -32.90 -24.45
N LEU A 527 0.30 -33.99 -24.37
CA LEU A 527 0.31 -34.95 -23.28
C LEU A 527 1.47 -34.57 -22.35
N ALA A 528 1.14 -33.92 -21.24
CA ALA A 528 2.11 -33.40 -20.28
C ALA A 528 2.58 -34.50 -19.33
N THR A 529 3.89 -34.68 -19.23
CA THR A 529 4.50 -35.72 -18.40
C THR A 529 5.88 -35.29 -17.91
N THR A 530 6.42 -35.99 -16.92
CA THR A 530 7.73 -35.71 -16.34
C THR A 530 8.84 -36.27 -17.22
N ILE A 531 9.03 -35.64 -18.38
CA ILE A 531 10.07 -36.00 -19.36
C ILE A 531 11.15 -34.94 -19.29
N VAL A 532 12.31 -35.29 -18.77
CA VAL A 532 13.40 -34.34 -18.51
C VAL A 532 14.52 -34.47 -19.56
N SER A 533 14.48 -35.53 -20.37
CA SER A 533 15.48 -35.85 -21.39
C SER A 533 14.91 -36.63 -22.59
N HIS A 534 15.67 -36.68 -23.69
CA HIS A 534 15.36 -37.50 -24.87
C HIS A 534 15.22 -39.00 -24.56
N ASN A 535 15.92 -39.51 -23.53
CA ASN A 535 15.84 -40.90 -23.12
C ASN A 535 14.49 -41.22 -22.44
N ASP A 536 13.90 -40.24 -21.76
CA ASP A 536 12.62 -40.41 -21.06
C ASP A 536 11.46 -40.52 -22.08
N GLU A 537 11.51 -39.81 -23.21
CA GLU A 537 10.53 -39.98 -24.31
C GLU A 537 10.60 -41.38 -24.94
N ILE A 538 11.81 -41.91 -25.14
CA ILE A 538 12.04 -43.25 -25.68
C ILE A 538 11.53 -44.31 -24.69
N GLU A 539 11.81 -44.13 -23.40
CA GLU A 539 11.33 -45.03 -22.35
C GLU A 539 9.80 -44.97 -22.23
N TYR A 540 9.20 -43.78 -22.32
CA TYR A 540 7.74 -43.61 -22.35
C TYR A 540 7.13 -44.36 -23.54
N CYS A 541 7.67 -44.17 -24.75
CA CYS A 541 7.23 -44.90 -25.94
C CYS A 541 7.34 -46.42 -25.77
N ARG A 542 8.44 -46.90 -25.16
CA ARG A 542 8.64 -48.33 -24.89
C ARG A 542 7.55 -48.87 -23.99
N LYS A 543 7.21 -48.17 -22.90
CA LYS A 543 6.16 -48.60 -21.97
C LYS A 543 4.76 -48.49 -22.60
N PHE A 544 4.53 -47.45 -23.40
CA PHE A 544 3.23 -47.14 -23.99
C PHE A 544 2.83 -48.09 -25.14
N ILE A 545 3.80 -48.55 -25.94
CA ILE A 545 3.55 -49.35 -27.17
C ILE A 545 4.14 -50.76 -27.05
N ASN A 546 4.95 -51.03 -26.03
CA ASN A 546 5.72 -52.27 -25.88
C ASN A 546 6.64 -52.54 -27.09
N ARG A 547 7.27 -51.47 -27.61
CA ARG A 547 8.23 -51.50 -28.73
C ARG A 547 9.37 -50.52 -28.47
N GLU A 548 10.59 -50.87 -28.89
CA GLU A 548 11.77 -50.03 -28.66
C GLU A 548 12.10 -49.17 -29.90
N PRO A 549 11.87 -47.85 -29.85
CA PRO A 549 12.23 -46.96 -30.95
C PRO A 549 13.74 -46.71 -30.97
N ARG A 550 14.32 -46.59 -32.17
CA ARG A 550 15.76 -46.31 -32.36
C ARG A 550 16.08 -44.82 -32.36
N THR A 551 15.08 -43.98 -32.57
CA THR A 551 15.21 -42.52 -32.59
C THR A 551 14.04 -41.84 -31.90
N ILE A 552 14.24 -40.60 -31.45
CA ILE A 552 13.15 -39.80 -30.88
C ILE A 552 12.04 -39.47 -31.89
N VAL A 553 12.39 -39.29 -33.16
CA VAL A 553 11.41 -39.02 -34.23
C VAL A 553 10.49 -40.24 -34.40
N GLU A 554 11.07 -41.43 -34.36
CA GLU A 554 10.34 -42.70 -34.38
C GLU A 554 9.48 -42.89 -33.14
N ALA A 555 10.01 -42.60 -31.95
CA ALA A 555 9.25 -42.65 -30.69
C ALA A 555 8.00 -41.75 -30.74
N ARG A 556 8.17 -40.47 -31.11
CA ARG A 556 7.09 -39.49 -31.22
C ARG A 556 6.03 -39.91 -32.23
N ARG A 557 6.46 -40.38 -33.41
CA ARG A 557 5.57 -40.85 -34.46
C ARG A 557 4.76 -42.06 -34.00
N TRP A 558 5.41 -43.04 -33.37
CA TRP A 558 4.71 -44.24 -32.90
C TRP A 558 3.72 -43.94 -31.79
N ILE A 559 4.04 -43.03 -30.86
CA ILE A 559 3.11 -42.60 -29.81
C ILE A 559 1.85 -41.98 -30.44
N GLU A 560 2.02 -41.08 -31.40
CA GLU A 560 0.90 -40.45 -32.11
C GLU A 560 0.06 -41.49 -32.88
N GLU A 561 0.70 -42.34 -33.69
CA GLU A 561 0.02 -43.38 -34.48
C GLU A 561 -0.74 -44.38 -33.59
N SER A 562 -0.12 -44.83 -32.48
CA SER A 562 -0.74 -45.74 -31.52
C SER A 562 -1.91 -45.09 -30.80
N ALA A 563 -1.76 -43.84 -30.35
CA ALA A 563 -2.84 -43.09 -29.72
C ALA A 563 -4.03 -42.90 -30.67
N HIS A 564 -3.76 -42.51 -31.92
CA HIS A 564 -4.80 -42.39 -32.95
C HIS A 564 -5.51 -43.70 -33.23
N GLN A 565 -4.78 -44.81 -33.31
CA GLN A 565 -5.36 -46.12 -33.52
C GLN A 565 -6.31 -46.51 -32.38
N ARG A 566 -5.85 -46.42 -31.13
CA ARG A 566 -6.65 -46.79 -29.95
C ARG A 566 -7.90 -45.92 -29.79
N ILE A 567 -7.82 -44.61 -30.06
CA ILE A 567 -8.99 -43.71 -30.04
C ILE A 567 -10.00 -44.08 -31.15
N ARG A 568 -9.54 -44.46 -32.35
CA ARG A 568 -10.43 -44.91 -33.43
C ARG A 568 -11.06 -46.27 -33.14
N GLU A 569 -10.36 -47.17 -32.44
CA GLU A 569 -10.90 -48.44 -31.96
C GLU A 569 -11.99 -48.18 -30.92
N LEU A 570 -11.71 -47.38 -29.90
CA LEU A 570 -12.70 -46.96 -28.89
C LEU A 570 -13.97 -46.37 -29.53
N ARG A 571 -13.82 -45.45 -30.50
CA ARG A 571 -14.99 -44.85 -31.18
C ARG A 571 -15.82 -45.88 -31.93
N ARG A 572 -15.18 -46.87 -32.58
CA ARG A 572 -15.86 -47.96 -33.28
C ARG A 572 -16.59 -48.87 -32.30
N ASP A 573 -15.95 -49.22 -31.19
CA ASP A 573 -16.55 -50.07 -30.16
C ASP A 573 -17.77 -49.39 -29.52
N LEU A 574 -17.67 -48.10 -29.19
CA LEU A 574 -18.78 -47.29 -28.68
C LEU A 574 -19.93 -47.16 -29.71
N GLN A 575 -19.64 -47.05 -31.01
CA GLN A 575 -20.66 -47.04 -32.06
C GLN A 575 -21.37 -48.38 -32.23
N LEU A 576 -20.67 -49.50 -31.98
CA LEU A 576 -21.24 -50.85 -32.05
C LEU A 576 -22.19 -51.15 -30.88
N GLU A 577 -22.00 -50.52 -29.72
CA GLU A 577 -22.86 -50.64 -28.54
C GLU A 577 -24.13 -49.76 -28.61
N LEU A 578 -24.21 -48.78 -29.51
CA LEU A 578 -25.38 -47.91 -29.66
C LEU A 578 -26.50 -48.54 -30.53
N PRO A 579 -27.79 -48.34 -30.19
CA PRO A 579 -28.94 -48.71 -31.02
C PRO A 579 -28.86 -48.08 -32.42
N LYS A 580 -29.29 -48.82 -33.46
CA LYS A 580 -29.18 -48.41 -34.87
C LYS A 580 -29.72 -47.00 -35.18
N GLU A 581 -30.75 -46.57 -34.46
CA GLU A 581 -31.41 -45.27 -34.65
C GLU A 581 -30.55 -44.06 -34.21
N LEU A 582 -29.57 -44.26 -33.32
CA LEU A 582 -28.65 -43.21 -32.86
C LEU A 582 -27.29 -43.23 -33.58
N ARG A 583 -27.06 -44.20 -34.49
CA ARG A 583 -25.80 -44.33 -35.24
C ARG A 583 -25.64 -43.26 -36.33
N GLU A 584 -26.73 -42.64 -36.78
CA GLU A 584 -26.74 -41.64 -37.86
C GLU A 584 -26.36 -40.22 -37.39
N GLU A 585 -26.32 -39.95 -36.07
CA GLU A 585 -25.99 -38.61 -35.52
C GLU A 585 -24.51 -38.41 -35.15
N LEU A 586 -23.69 -39.47 -35.15
CA LEU A 586 -22.27 -39.37 -34.82
C LEU A 586 -21.47 -39.05 -36.10
N PRO A 587 -20.86 -37.84 -36.23
CA PRO A 587 -20.05 -37.53 -37.39
C PRO A 587 -18.83 -38.44 -37.41
N ASP A 588 -18.87 -39.40 -38.34
CA ASP A 588 -17.69 -40.10 -38.81
C ASP A 588 -16.77 -39.05 -39.45
N CYS A 589 -15.48 -39.02 -39.06
CA CYS A 589 -14.44 -38.12 -39.59
C CYS A 589 -14.18 -36.77 -38.88
N SER A 590 -14.12 -36.71 -37.54
CA SER A 590 -13.25 -35.67 -36.94
C SER A 590 -11.79 -36.05 -37.16
N THR A 591 -11.05 -35.22 -37.90
CA THR A 591 -9.59 -35.28 -37.97
C THR A 591 -9.05 -35.26 -36.55
N LEU A 592 -8.34 -36.32 -36.14
CA LEU A 592 -7.69 -36.34 -34.83
C LEU A 592 -6.59 -35.28 -34.81
N PRO A 593 -6.42 -34.54 -33.70
CA PRO A 593 -5.32 -33.60 -33.58
C PRO A 593 -3.99 -34.32 -33.61
N ARG A 594 -2.93 -33.56 -33.87
CA ARG A 594 -1.59 -34.02 -33.60
C ARG A 594 -1.43 -34.27 -32.11
N ILE A 595 -1.01 -35.47 -31.71
CA ILE A 595 -0.77 -35.81 -30.31
C ILE A 595 0.72 -35.76 -30.04
N MET A 596 1.14 -34.94 -29.08
CA MET A 596 2.56 -34.72 -28.77
C MET A 596 2.82 -34.80 -27.28
N LEU A 597 3.96 -35.37 -26.89
CA LEU A 597 4.44 -35.27 -25.51
C LEU A 597 5.06 -33.89 -25.28
N ILE A 598 4.93 -33.40 -24.05
CA ILE A 598 5.61 -32.20 -23.56
C ILE A 598 6.03 -32.40 -22.11
N ASP A 599 7.18 -31.83 -21.72
CA ASP A 599 7.59 -31.80 -20.33
C ASP A 599 6.57 -30.96 -19.52
N GLU A 600 6.08 -31.52 -18.42
CA GLU A 600 5.23 -30.81 -17.48
C GLU A 600 5.91 -29.51 -16.99
N LYS A 601 7.22 -29.50 -16.77
CA LYS A 601 7.92 -28.25 -16.40
C LYS A 601 7.92 -27.24 -17.54
N GLU A 602 7.99 -27.68 -18.79
CA GLU A 602 7.96 -26.80 -19.95
C GLU A 602 6.58 -26.18 -20.12
N ILE A 603 5.52 -26.99 -20.02
CA ILE A 603 4.16 -26.47 -20.17
C ILE A 603 3.73 -25.58 -19.01
N MET A 604 4.18 -25.89 -17.78
CA MET A 604 3.87 -25.09 -16.60
C MET A 604 4.61 -23.73 -16.60
N ARG A 605 5.65 -23.52 -17.43
CA ARG A 605 6.25 -22.18 -17.62
C ARG A 605 5.28 -21.17 -18.24
N TYR A 606 4.25 -21.66 -18.94
CA TYR A 606 3.19 -20.82 -19.50
C TYR A 606 2.08 -20.51 -18.48
N ILE A 607 2.18 -21.02 -17.24
CA ILE A 607 1.30 -20.61 -16.14
C ILE A 607 1.63 -19.17 -15.73
N ARG A 608 0.55 -18.41 -15.52
CA ARG A 608 0.52 -17.09 -14.91
C ARG A 608 1.56 -16.95 -13.78
N VAL A 609 2.63 -16.18 -14.01
CA VAL A 609 3.53 -15.69 -12.95
C VAL A 609 2.82 -14.56 -12.19
N ASP A 610 1.81 -14.92 -11.40
CA ASP A 610 1.28 -14.12 -10.30
C ASP A 610 1.44 -14.93 -9.00
N PHE A 611 2.68 -15.24 -8.66
CA PHE A 611 3.11 -15.41 -7.27
C PHE A 611 4.34 -14.53 -7.06
N ALA A 612 4.11 -13.22 -7.11
CA ALA A 612 5.04 -12.29 -6.49
C ALA A 612 4.83 -12.38 -4.98
N VAL A 613 5.88 -12.83 -4.28
CA VAL A 613 6.37 -12.26 -3.02
C VAL A 613 5.27 -11.94 -2.00
N ARG A 614 5.09 -12.84 -1.02
CA ARG A 614 4.74 -12.42 0.34
C ARG A 614 6.03 -12.10 1.08
#